data_AF-A0A5E4IJP3-F1
#
_entry.id   AF-A0A5E4IJP3-F1
#
_cell.length_a   1.000
_cell.length_b   1.000
_cell.length_c   1.000
_cell.angle_alpha   90.00
_cell.angle_beta   90.00
_cell.angle_gamma   90.00
#
_symmetry.space_group_name_H-M   'P 1'
#
loop_
_entity.id
_entity.type
_entity.pdbx_description
1 polymer ?
#
loop_
_entity_poly.entity_id
_entity_poly.type
_entity_poly.pdbx_seq_one_letter_code
_entity_poly.pdbx_strand_id
1 'polypeptide(L)'
;MDGDSPRYEHPHLISFKRRLDEKDHINITIRDVHTLELANYEMDAHKEELLLKSKLDEKSYDLLRKVIFDRVNLVSLEEIEAFRGIAEEIMGDIDIDDSPFLALAMSLNCPIWSNDGHFKRQNVVNAFSTKELLSLLETK
;
A
#
# COMPACT_ATOMS: atom_id res chain seq x y z
N MET A 1 6.99 -14.88 -26.58
CA MET A 1 8.01 -13.81 -26.55
C MET A 1 8.06 -13.37 -25.12
N ASP A 2 9.00 -13.95 -24.39
CA ASP A 2 9.16 -13.81 -22.95
C ASP A 2 9.81 -12.44 -22.67
N GLY A 3 9.01 -11.52 -22.15
CA GLY A 3 9.49 -10.24 -21.65
C GLY A 3 9.90 -10.41 -20.19
N ASP A 4 11.11 -10.91 -19.97
CA ASP A 4 11.73 -10.92 -18.64
C ASP A 4 11.95 -9.45 -18.23
N SER A 5 11.09 -8.92 -17.37
CA SER A 5 11.21 -7.56 -16.83
C SER A 5 12.57 -7.41 -16.12
N PRO A 6 13.28 -6.27 -16.26
CA PRO A 6 14.58 -6.08 -15.64
C PRO A 6 14.50 -6.31 -14.13
N ARG A 7 15.29 -7.26 -13.62
CA ARG A 7 15.46 -7.45 -12.17
C ARG A 7 16.33 -6.32 -11.66
N TYR A 8 15.73 -5.34 -10.98
CA TYR A 8 16.46 -4.25 -10.35
C TYR A 8 17.23 -4.80 -9.13
N GLU A 9 18.54 -4.92 -9.26
CA GLU A 9 19.44 -5.35 -8.17
C GLU A 9 20.07 -4.13 -7.49
N HIS A 10 19.30 -3.42 -6.67
CA HIS A 10 19.82 -2.33 -5.84
C HIS A 10 20.48 -2.89 -4.56
N PRO A 11 21.61 -2.34 -4.08
CA PRO A 11 22.30 -2.86 -2.88
C PRO A 11 21.43 -2.95 -1.61
N HIS A 12 20.44 -2.07 -1.48
CA HIS A 12 19.46 -2.07 -0.37
C HIS A 12 18.33 -3.09 -0.56
N LEU A 13 18.11 -3.60 -1.77
CA LEU A 13 17.06 -4.59 -2.08
C LEU A 13 17.51 -6.03 -1.83
N ILE A 14 18.81 -6.26 -1.65
CA ILE A 14 19.38 -7.60 -1.41
C ILE A 14 18.81 -8.22 -0.11
N SER A 15 18.42 -7.39 0.88
CA SER A 15 17.79 -7.83 2.13
C SER A 15 16.26 -8.02 2.07
N PHE A 16 15.58 -7.61 0.99
CA PHE A 16 14.11 -7.66 0.85
C PHE A 16 13.58 -8.92 0.15
N LYS A 17 14.47 -9.79 -0.36
CA LYS A 17 14.13 -10.94 -1.20
C LYS A 17 13.53 -12.14 -0.43
N ARG A 18 12.60 -11.95 0.51
CA ARG A 18 11.67 -13.02 0.90
C ARG A 18 10.29 -12.70 0.35
N ARG A 19 9.99 -13.26 -0.82
CA ARG A 19 8.64 -13.28 -1.38
C ARG A 19 7.75 -14.16 -0.50
N LEU A 20 6.61 -13.63 -0.04
CA LEU A 20 5.59 -14.45 0.62
C LEU A 20 5.04 -15.47 -0.39
N ASP A 21 5.05 -16.74 -0.01
CA ASP A 21 4.54 -17.89 -0.79
C ASP A 21 3.09 -18.22 -0.34
N GLU A 22 2.34 -18.96 -1.14
CA GLU A 22 0.97 -19.44 -0.85
C GLU A 22 0.90 -20.29 0.44
N LYS A 23 2.05 -20.76 0.94
CA LYS A 23 2.18 -21.53 2.18
C LYS A 23 2.48 -20.67 3.42
N ASP A 24 2.74 -19.38 3.25
CA ASP A 24 3.00 -18.48 4.38
C ASP A 24 1.67 -18.09 5.03
N HIS A 25 1.45 -18.52 6.28
CA HIS A 25 0.30 -18.09 7.07
C HIS A 25 0.49 -16.63 7.49
N ILE A 26 -0.35 -15.73 6.96
CA ILE A 26 -0.32 -14.30 7.33
C ILE A 26 -1.37 -14.06 8.42
N ASN A 27 -0.92 -13.82 9.65
CA ASN A 27 -1.79 -13.33 10.72
C ASN A 27 -1.78 -11.80 10.69
N ILE A 28 -2.82 -11.20 10.11
CA ILE A 28 -2.97 -9.75 10.04
C ILE A 28 -3.91 -9.32 11.16
N THR A 29 -3.38 -8.63 12.17
CA THR A 29 -4.25 -7.84 13.05
C THR A 29 -4.47 -6.48 12.39
N ILE A 30 -5.62 -5.84 12.64
CA ILE A 30 -5.91 -4.55 11.98
C ILE A 30 -4.85 -3.49 12.33
N ARG A 31 -4.18 -3.60 13.50
CA ARG A 31 -3.06 -2.74 13.91
C ARG A 31 -1.78 -2.92 13.09
N ASP A 32 -1.73 -3.90 12.18
CA ASP A 32 -0.61 -4.12 11.27
C ASP A 32 -0.79 -3.38 9.92
N VAL A 33 -1.90 -2.65 9.73
CA VAL A 33 -2.17 -1.87 8.52
C VAL A 33 -1.57 -0.47 8.66
N HIS A 34 -0.75 -0.09 7.68
CA HIS A 34 -0.08 1.20 7.61
C HIS A 34 -0.50 1.92 6.34
N THR A 35 -0.64 3.24 6.42
CA THR A 35 -0.79 4.12 5.26
C THR A 35 -0.09 5.45 5.52
N LEU A 36 0.03 6.28 4.50
CA LEU A 36 0.59 7.62 4.65
C LEU A 36 -0.43 8.58 5.24
N GLU A 37 0.03 9.59 5.96
CA GLU A 37 -0.80 10.73 6.38
C GLU A 37 -1.51 11.39 5.20
N LEU A 38 -0.95 11.28 3.98
CA LEU A 38 -1.57 11.67 2.71
C LEU A 38 -3.00 11.14 2.54
N ALA A 39 -3.27 9.90 2.95
CA ALA A 39 -4.61 9.31 2.85
C ALA A 39 -5.66 10.11 3.64
N ASN A 40 -5.26 10.71 4.75
CA ASN A 40 -6.14 11.53 5.57
C ASN A 40 -6.47 12.85 4.87
N TYR A 41 -5.48 13.48 4.23
CA TYR A 41 -5.65 14.69 3.43
C TYR A 41 -6.52 14.45 2.20
N GLU A 42 -6.31 13.33 1.51
CA GLU A 42 -7.10 12.94 0.34
C GLU A 42 -8.58 12.72 0.71
N MET A 43 -8.85 12.05 1.83
CA MET A 43 -10.21 11.89 2.33
C MET A 43 -10.90 13.22 2.66
N ASP A 44 -10.16 14.25 3.09
CA ASP A 44 -10.69 15.59 3.29
C ASP A 44 -10.96 16.30 1.96
N ALA A 45 -10.00 16.25 1.04
CA ALA A 45 -10.10 16.87 -0.28
C ALA A 45 -11.27 16.30 -1.11
N HIS A 46 -11.57 15.01 -0.94
CA HIS A 46 -12.62 14.30 -1.68
C HIS A 46 -13.88 14.02 -0.83
N LYS A 47 -14.05 14.66 0.34
CA LYS A 47 -15.18 14.40 1.26
C LYS A 47 -16.54 14.47 0.58
N GLU A 48 -16.79 15.49 -0.25
CA GLU A 48 -18.08 15.66 -0.94
C GLU A 48 -18.38 14.51 -1.92
N GLU A 49 -17.38 14.09 -2.70
CA GLU A 49 -17.50 12.97 -3.63
C GLU A 49 -17.75 11.65 -2.89
N LEU A 50 -17.04 11.43 -1.78
CA LEU A 50 -17.21 10.24 -0.95
C LEU A 50 -18.60 10.18 -0.30
N LEU A 51 -19.13 11.30 0.19
CA LEU A 51 -20.51 11.37 0.71
C LEU A 51 -21.53 11.02 -0.38
N LEU A 52 -21.37 11.59 -1.58
CA LEU A 52 -22.26 11.33 -2.71
C LEU A 52 -22.25 9.85 -3.13
N LYS A 53 -21.07 9.25 -3.27
CA LYS A 53 -20.91 7.85 -3.69
C LYS A 53 -21.34 6.85 -2.63
N SER A 54 -21.04 7.12 -1.36
CA SER A 54 -21.37 6.23 -0.24
C SER A 54 -22.83 6.32 0.20
N LYS A 55 -23.52 7.43 -0.11
CA LYS A 55 -24.87 7.77 0.38
C LYS A 55 -24.94 7.87 1.91
N LEU A 56 -23.81 8.11 2.56
CA LEU A 56 -23.76 8.37 4.00
C LEU A 56 -24.14 9.82 4.28
N ASP A 57 -24.77 10.06 5.43
CA ASP A 57 -24.79 11.40 6.01
C ASP A 57 -23.43 11.75 6.61
N GLU A 58 -23.20 13.04 6.83
CA GLU A 58 -21.92 13.56 7.32
C GLU A 58 -21.50 12.97 8.68
N LYS A 59 -22.45 12.75 9.60
CA LYS A 59 -22.13 12.19 10.93
C LYS A 59 -21.69 10.73 10.81
N SER A 60 -22.39 9.96 9.97
CA SER A 60 -22.04 8.56 9.70
C SER A 60 -20.68 8.46 9.01
N TYR A 61 -20.36 9.37 8.08
CA TYR A 61 -19.05 9.45 7.44
C TYR A 61 -17.94 9.76 8.45
N ASP A 62 -18.11 10.80 9.28
CA ASP A 62 -17.10 11.20 10.27
C ASP A 62 -16.86 10.09 11.30
N LEU A 63 -17.91 9.38 11.73
CA LEU A 63 -17.79 8.22 12.62
C LEU A 63 -17.02 7.08 11.95
N LEU A 64 -17.36 6.73 10.71
CA LEU A 64 -16.69 5.67 9.96
C LEU A 64 -15.21 6.00 9.74
N ARG A 65 -14.90 7.22 9.31
CA ARG A 65 -13.53 7.72 9.15
C ARG A 65 -12.74 7.56 10.46
N LYS A 66 -13.32 7.97 11.58
CA LYS A 66 -12.69 7.82 12.90
C LYS A 66 -12.41 6.36 13.23
N VAL A 67 -13.35 5.45 13.00
CA VAL A 67 -13.18 4.01 13.28
C VAL A 67 -12.10 3.38 12.39
N ILE A 68 -11.98 3.82 11.14
CA ILE A 68 -10.94 3.35 10.21
C ILE A 68 -9.57 3.84 10.67
N PHE A 69 -9.39 5.14 10.93
CA PHE A 69 -8.08 5.68 11.29
C PHE A 69 -7.66 5.35 12.74
N ASP A 70 -8.57 5.02 13.65
CA ASP A 70 -8.24 4.44 14.97
C ASP A 70 -7.56 3.06 14.86
N ARG A 71 -7.63 2.48 13.67
CA ARG A 71 -7.20 1.12 13.36
C ARG A 71 -6.06 1.05 12.36
N VAL A 72 -5.64 2.18 11.76
CA VAL A 72 -4.57 2.24 10.77
C VAL A 72 -3.44 3.12 11.31
N ASN A 73 -2.20 2.66 11.18
CA ASN A 73 -1.04 3.48 11.54
C ASN A 73 -0.77 4.47 10.42
N LEU A 74 -0.81 5.76 10.74
CA LEU A 74 -0.42 6.84 9.85
C LEU A 74 1.08 7.05 9.94
N VAL A 75 1.74 7.05 8.79
CA VAL A 75 3.18 7.28 8.66
C VAL A 75 3.42 8.57 7.89
N SER A 76 4.32 9.40 8.38
CA SER A 76 4.65 10.67 7.74
C SER A 76 5.63 10.49 6.57
N LEU A 77 5.75 11.48 5.70
CA LEU A 77 6.71 11.41 4.58
C LEU A 77 8.16 11.42 5.08
N GLU A 78 8.43 12.09 6.19
CA GLU A 78 9.75 12.14 6.81
C GLU A 78 10.22 10.74 7.28
N GLU A 79 9.30 9.90 7.76
CA GLU A 79 9.61 8.54 8.20
C GLU A 79 10.06 7.62 7.05
N ILE A 80 9.62 7.91 5.82
CA ILE A 80 9.93 7.11 4.62
C ILE A 80 10.98 7.76 3.71
N GLU A 81 11.53 8.91 4.09
CA GLU A 81 12.45 9.70 3.24
C GLU A 81 13.66 8.89 2.76
N ALA A 82 14.15 7.95 3.58
CA ALA A 82 15.26 7.06 3.23
C ALA A 82 15.00 6.20 1.98
N PHE A 83 13.73 5.94 1.65
CA PHE A 83 13.31 5.13 0.51
C PHE A 83 12.70 5.94 -0.63
N ARG A 84 12.44 7.24 -0.44
CA ARG A 84 11.75 8.10 -1.40
C ARG A 84 12.40 8.06 -2.79
N GLY A 85 13.70 8.31 -2.88
CA GLY A 85 14.40 8.37 -4.18
C GLY A 85 14.37 7.04 -4.95
N ILE A 86 14.49 5.91 -4.25
CA ILE A 86 14.42 4.58 -4.88
C ILE A 86 13.00 4.30 -5.36
N ALA A 87 11.99 4.65 -4.57
CA ALA A 87 10.60 4.45 -4.95
C ALA A 87 10.18 5.33 -6.14
N GLU A 88 10.61 6.59 -6.19
CA GLU A 88 10.41 7.50 -7.33
C GLU A 88 11.06 6.95 -8.60
N GLU A 89 12.26 6.38 -8.52
CA GLU A 89 12.94 5.75 -9.66
C GLU A 89 12.14 4.54 -10.20
N ILE A 90 11.68 3.66 -9.32
CA ILE A 90 10.93 2.46 -9.71
C ILE A 90 9.56 2.81 -10.30
N MET A 91 8.87 3.76 -9.67
CA MET A 91 7.50 4.11 -10.03
C MET A 91 7.43 5.19 -11.11
N GLY A 92 8.53 5.83 -11.49
CA GLY A 92 8.55 6.92 -12.47
C GLY A 92 7.90 6.59 -13.82
N ASP A 93 8.12 5.38 -14.34
CA ASP A 93 7.49 4.90 -15.60
C ASP A 93 6.15 4.17 -15.38
N ILE A 94 5.71 4.07 -14.13
CA ILE A 94 4.47 3.39 -13.73
C ILE A 94 3.41 4.43 -13.37
N ASP A 95 3.63 5.09 -12.24
CA ASP A 95 2.85 6.17 -11.68
C ASP A 95 3.68 6.82 -10.54
N ILE A 96 4.27 7.98 -10.80
CA ILE A 96 5.17 8.63 -9.84
C ILE A 96 4.43 9.08 -8.57
N ASP A 97 3.14 9.39 -8.67
CA ASP A 97 2.34 9.87 -7.54
C ASP A 97 2.08 8.74 -6.52
N ASP A 98 2.15 7.48 -6.97
CA ASP A 98 2.07 6.28 -6.13
C ASP A 98 3.41 5.90 -5.45
N SER A 99 4.52 6.55 -5.83
CA SER A 99 5.85 6.27 -5.27
C SER A 99 5.95 6.34 -3.73
N PRO A 100 5.25 7.24 -3.01
CA PRO A 100 5.32 7.29 -1.57
C PRO A 100 4.81 5.99 -0.90
N PHE A 101 3.80 5.33 -1.48
CA PHE A 101 3.28 4.08 -0.93
C PHE A 101 4.25 2.91 -1.13
N LEU A 102 5.01 2.91 -2.24
CA LEU A 102 6.09 1.94 -2.43
C LEU A 102 7.23 2.17 -1.43
N ALA A 103 7.62 3.44 -1.20
CA ALA A 103 8.62 3.78 -0.18
C ALA A 103 8.20 3.32 1.22
N LEU A 104 6.92 3.51 1.59
CA LEU A 104 6.37 3.00 2.85
C LEU A 104 6.49 1.48 2.96
N ALA A 105 6.05 0.74 1.94
CA ALA A 105 6.12 -0.72 1.92
C ALA A 105 7.57 -1.24 2.04
N MET A 106 8.51 -0.56 1.37
CA MET A 106 9.95 -0.84 1.50
C MET A 106 10.45 -0.52 2.90
N SER A 107 10.07 0.61 3.51
CA SER A 107 10.53 0.96 4.87
C SER A 107 10.11 -0.06 5.92
N LEU A 108 8.92 -0.66 5.75
CA LEU A 108 8.34 -1.63 6.68
C LEU A 108 8.60 -3.10 6.30
N ASN A 109 9.19 -3.35 5.14
CA ASN A 109 9.35 -4.70 4.56
C ASN A 109 8.02 -5.48 4.53
N CYS A 110 6.97 -4.84 4.03
CA CYS A 110 5.63 -5.41 3.97
C CYS A 110 5.06 -5.40 2.53
N PRO A 111 4.08 -6.25 2.23
CA PRO A 111 3.36 -6.16 0.95
C PRO A 111 2.48 -4.92 0.88
N ILE A 112 2.18 -4.47 -0.34
CA ILE A 112 1.16 -3.45 -0.62
C ILE A 112 -0.21 -4.13 -0.73
N TRP A 113 -1.21 -3.54 -0.10
CA TRP A 113 -2.61 -3.87 -0.35
C TRP A 113 -3.25 -2.74 -1.15
N SER A 114 -3.52 -2.97 -2.43
CA SER A 114 -4.19 -2.01 -3.31
C SER A 114 -4.92 -2.74 -4.43
N ASN A 115 -6.09 -2.21 -4.82
CA ASN A 115 -6.79 -2.66 -6.03
C ASN A 115 -6.27 -1.96 -7.29
N ASP A 116 -5.32 -1.03 -7.16
CA ASP A 116 -4.63 -0.44 -8.30
C ASP A 116 -3.63 -1.44 -8.91
N GLY A 117 -3.73 -1.64 -10.23
CA GLY A 117 -2.84 -2.52 -10.98
C GLY A 117 -1.42 -1.96 -11.14
N HIS A 118 -1.21 -0.66 -10.94
CA HIS A 118 0.11 -0.01 -11.03
C HIS A 118 1.13 -0.68 -10.10
N PHE A 119 0.76 -0.96 -8.85
CA PHE A 119 1.63 -1.61 -7.88
C PHE A 119 2.03 -3.05 -8.25
N LYS A 120 1.33 -3.71 -9.18
CA LYS A 120 1.74 -5.03 -9.69
C LYS A 120 2.82 -4.95 -10.77
N ARG A 121 3.11 -3.75 -11.31
CA ARG A 121 4.12 -3.54 -12.34
C ARG A 121 5.54 -3.41 -11.77
N GLN A 122 5.68 -2.97 -10.51
CA GLN A 122 6.96 -3.00 -9.79
C GLN A 122 7.28 -4.43 -9.29
N ASN A 123 8.57 -4.73 -9.10
CA ASN A 123 9.06 -6.07 -8.74
C ASN A 123 9.82 -6.13 -7.40
N VAL A 124 9.65 -5.10 -6.56
CA VAL A 124 10.37 -4.91 -5.30
C VAL A 124 9.60 -5.46 -4.10
N VAL A 125 8.30 -5.20 -4.01
CA VAL A 125 7.41 -5.73 -2.96
C VAL A 125 6.24 -6.49 -3.57
N ASN A 126 5.65 -7.41 -2.81
CA ASN A 126 4.41 -8.06 -3.24
C ASN A 126 3.26 -7.05 -3.20
N ALA A 127 2.32 -7.13 -4.14
CA ALA A 127 1.11 -6.31 -4.17
C ALA A 127 -0.13 -7.20 -4.31
N PHE A 128 -1.09 -7.04 -3.41
CA PHE A 128 -2.32 -7.82 -3.36
C PHE A 128 -3.54 -6.92 -3.53
N SER A 129 -4.46 -7.33 -4.37
CA SER A 129 -5.84 -6.81 -4.38
C SER A 129 -6.61 -7.30 -3.16
N THR A 130 -7.75 -6.69 -2.86
CA THR A 130 -8.63 -7.15 -1.77
C THR A 130 -9.02 -8.63 -1.96
N LYS A 131 -9.27 -9.05 -3.20
CA LYS A 131 -9.63 -10.45 -3.52
C LYS A 131 -8.50 -11.42 -3.21
N GLU A 132 -7.27 -11.07 -3.58
CA GLU A 132 -6.08 -11.89 -3.31
C GLU A 132 -5.78 -11.94 -1.81
N LEU A 133 -5.87 -10.79 -1.13
CA LEU A 133 -5.68 -10.71 0.33
C LEU A 133 -6.69 -11.59 1.07
N LEU A 134 -7.97 -11.56 0.69
CA LEU A 134 -8.98 -12.44 1.29
C LEU A 134 -8.67 -13.92 1.06
N SER A 135 -8.23 -14.29 -0.15
CA SER A 135 -7.82 -15.67 -0.46
C SER A 135 -6.67 -16.15 0.43
N LEU A 136 -5.70 -15.27 0.73
CA LEU A 136 -4.59 -15.58 1.63
C LEU A 136 -5.05 -15.77 3.08
N LEU A 137 -6.05 -15.01 3.53
CA LEU A 137 -6.59 -15.08 4.89
C LEU A 137 -7.54 -16.27 5.10
N GLU A 138 -8.24 -16.71 4.06
CA GLU A 138 -9.21 -17.81 4.11
C GLU A 138 -8.55 -19.20 4.04
N THR A 139 -7.24 -19.26 3.80
CA THR A 139 -6.50 -20.53 3.73
C THR A 139 -6.34 -21.11 5.14
N LYS A 140 -7.31 -21.95 5.53
CA LYS A 140 -7.31 -22.80 6.74
C LYS A 140 -6.44 -24.04 6.58
#